data_AF-A0A8A4UY33-F1
#
_entry.id   AF-A0A8A4UY33-F1
#
_cell.length_a   1.000
_cell.length_b   1.000
_cell.length_c   1.000
_cell.angle_alpha   90.00
_cell.angle_beta   90.00
_cell.angle_gamma   90.00
#
_symmetry.space_group_name_H-M   'P 1'
#
loop_
_entity.id
_entity.type
_entity.pdbx_description
1 polymer ?
#
loop_
_entity_poly.entity_id
_entity_poly.type
_entity_poly.pdbx_seq_one_letter_code
_entity_poly.pdbx_strand_id
1 'polypeptide(L)'
;MQEINEKYFQGERALYGLSNAILENVTFGEGESPLKETQNLEIKANIFKYKYPLWYSNNIKVTDSTFETMSRSGIWYTNNISIKNSNLQAPKLFRRCKHVSLDHVFFSDAEETMWTCEDITIKNTEINGDYFGKDSSDIYM
;
A
#
# COMPACT_ATOMS: atom_id res chain seq x y z
N MET A 1 16.21 1.97 -14.45
CA MET A 1 15.31 2.10 -13.29
C MET A 1 16.20 2.38 -12.09
N GLN A 2 15.86 3.33 -11.23
CA GLN A 2 16.69 3.64 -10.06
C GLN A 2 16.49 2.55 -9.00
N GLU A 3 17.55 2.12 -8.33
CA GLU A 3 17.46 1.13 -7.24
C GLU A 3 17.79 1.80 -5.89
N ILE A 4 16.95 1.56 -4.89
CA ILE A 4 17.17 1.98 -3.50
C ILE A 4 17.04 0.73 -2.65
N ASN A 5 18.17 0.29 -2.09
CA ASN A 5 18.26 -0.95 -1.33
C ASN A 5 18.85 -0.71 0.06
N GLU A 6 18.37 -1.46 1.06
CA GLU A 6 18.88 -1.47 2.43
C GLU A 6 18.96 -0.08 3.07
N LYS A 7 17.86 0.67 2.97
CA LYS A 7 17.76 2.02 3.55
C LYS A 7 16.74 2.10 4.67
N TYR A 8 17.00 3.06 5.56
CA TYR A 8 16.05 3.51 6.55
C TYR A 8 15.73 4.97 6.29
N PHE A 9 14.45 5.30 6.14
CA PHE A 9 13.96 6.66 5.99
C PHE A 9 13.05 7.03 7.16
N GLN A 10 13.09 8.30 7.56
CA GLN A 10 12.24 8.90 8.58
C GLN A 10 11.91 10.34 8.21
N GLY A 11 10.91 10.92 8.87
CA GLY A 11 10.43 12.27 8.60
C GLY A 11 9.39 12.33 7.49
N GLU A 12 8.95 13.54 7.16
CA GLU A 12 7.89 13.77 6.19
C GLU A 12 8.42 13.66 4.75
N ARG A 13 7.70 12.93 3.87
CA ARG A 13 7.92 12.95 2.41
C ARG A 13 9.32 12.51 1.94
N ALA A 14 9.90 11.51 2.60
CA ALA A 14 11.28 11.05 2.34
C ALA A 14 11.64 10.81 0.86
N LEU A 15 10.73 10.24 0.07
CA LEU A 15 10.92 9.95 -1.36
C LEU A 15 9.75 10.49 -2.20
N TYR A 16 9.30 11.70 -1.87
CA TYR A 16 8.24 12.38 -2.60
C TYR A 16 8.55 12.52 -4.10
N GLY A 17 7.55 12.24 -4.93
CA GLY A 17 7.68 12.39 -6.39
C GLY A 17 8.54 11.31 -7.07
N LEU A 18 9.05 10.32 -6.33
CA LEU A 18 9.88 9.26 -6.89
C LEU A 18 9.16 8.54 -8.04
N SER A 19 9.88 8.36 -9.14
CA SER A 19 9.35 7.74 -10.35
C SER A 19 10.34 6.73 -10.92
N ASN A 20 9.85 5.61 -11.46
CA ASN A 20 10.65 4.60 -12.17
C ASN A 20 11.78 4.02 -11.30
N ALA A 21 11.41 3.45 -10.15
CA ALA A 21 12.36 2.94 -9.17
C ALA A 21 11.97 1.58 -8.57
N ILE A 22 12.98 0.86 -8.11
CA ILE A 22 12.86 -0.36 -7.31
C ILE A 22 13.31 -0.01 -5.89
N LEU A 23 12.46 -0.30 -4.92
CA LEU A 23 12.71 -0.15 -3.49
C LEU A 23 12.76 -1.54 -2.87
N GLU A 24 13.94 -1.98 -2.42
CA GLU A 24 14.12 -3.31 -1.83
C GLU A 24 14.72 -3.22 -0.42
N ASN A 25 14.20 -4.00 0.54
CA ASN A 25 14.69 -4.01 1.93
C ASN A 25 14.74 -2.62 2.57
N VAL A 26 13.78 -1.76 2.24
CA VAL A 26 13.67 -0.40 2.77
C VAL A 26 12.68 -0.36 3.93
N THR A 27 13.09 0.26 5.03
CA THR A 27 12.20 0.58 6.15
C THR A 27 11.87 2.06 6.14
N PHE A 28 10.58 2.38 6.09
CA PHE A 28 10.06 3.72 6.36
C PHE A 28 9.57 3.77 7.80
N GLY A 29 10.38 4.40 8.65
CA GLY A 29 10.12 4.58 10.08
C GLY A 29 9.11 5.69 10.40
N GLU A 30 9.28 6.34 11.55
CA GLU A 30 8.43 7.45 11.95
C GLU A 30 8.50 8.61 10.94
N GLY A 31 7.33 9.03 10.45
CA GLY A 31 7.24 10.03 9.40
C GLY A 31 6.00 9.85 8.54
N GLU A 32 5.54 10.90 7.88
CA GLU A 32 4.29 10.87 7.12
C GLU A 32 4.54 10.96 5.61
N SER A 33 3.72 10.26 4.81
CA SER A 33 3.70 10.40 3.34
C SER A 33 5.01 10.06 2.61
N PRO A 34 5.74 8.98 2.95
CA PRO A 34 7.07 8.72 2.39
C PRO A 34 7.11 8.57 0.87
N LEU A 35 6.08 7.96 0.26
CA LEU A 35 5.97 7.73 -1.19
C LEU A 35 4.80 8.50 -1.82
N LYS A 36 4.57 9.73 -1.38
CA LYS A 36 3.51 10.57 -1.95
C LYS A 36 3.86 11.10 -3.35
N GLU A 37 2.86 11.18 -4.24
CA GLU A 37 3.00 11.59 -5.66
C GLU A 37 3.95 10.70 -6.48
N THR A 38 3.97 9.39 -6.23
CA THR A 38 4.94 8.47 -6.88
C THR A 38 4.35 7.69 -8.05
N GLN A 39 5.20 7.19 -8.95
CA GLN A 39 4.75 6.38 -10.08
C GLN A 39 5.77 5.33 -10.53
N ASN A 40 5.27 4.22 -11.10
CA ASN A 40 6.09 3.15 -11.66
C ASN A 40 7.11 2.63 -10.63
N LEU A 41 6.62 2.18 -9.49
CA LEU A 41 7.46 1.65 -8.41
C LEU A 41 7.31 0.14 -8.27
N GLU A 42 8.43 -0.55 -8.10
CA GLU A 42 8.48 -1.92 -7.60
C GLU A 42 9.01 -1.89 -6.17
N ILE A 43 8.22 -2.42 -5.23
CA ILE A 43 8.43 -2.34 -3.79
C ILE A 43 8.52 -3.78 -3.28
N LYS A 44 9.67 -4.17 -2.73
CA LYS A 44 9.94 -5.56 -2.36
C LYS A 44 10.56 -5.64 -0.98
N ALA A 45 10.04 -6.51 -0.12
CA ALA A 45 10.60 -6.73 1.22
C ALA A 45 10.69 -5.44 2.06
N ASN A 46 9.75 -4.51 1.88
CA ASN A 46 9.75 -3.23 2.58
C ASN A 46 8.85 -3.25 3.80
N ILE A 47 9.16 -2.38 4.76
CA ILE A 47 8.38 -2.18 5.98
C ILE A 47 7.94 -0.73 6.06
N PHE A 48 6.63 -0.51 6.13
CA PHE A 48 6.03 0.79 6.37
C PHE A 48 5.49 0.85 7.80
N LYS A 49 6.14 1.66 8.64
CA LYS A 49 5.80 1.75 10.07
C LYS A 49 4.78 2.83 10.39
N TYR A 50 4.63 3.83 9.53
CA TYR A 50 3.86 5.03 9.84
C TYR A 50 3.02 5.54 8.68
N LYS A 51 2.30 6.63 8.93
CA LYS A 51 1.10 7.03 8.20
C LYS A 51 1.34 7.39 6.73
N TYR A 52 0.29 7.16 5.94
CA TYR A 52 0.17 7.56 4.54
C TYR A 52 1.27 7.02 3.60
N PRO A 53 1.72 5.75 3.68
CA PRO A 53 2.79 5.24 2.81
C PRO A 53 2.68 5.60 1.33
N LEU A 54 1.52 5.33 0.71
CA LEU A 54 1.27 5.48 -0.72
C LEU A 54 0.06 6.40 -0.93
N TRP A 55 0.33 7.68 -1.17
CA TRP A 55 -0.69 8.71 -1.42
C TRP A 55 -0.52 9.29 -2.82
N TYR A 56 -1.61 9.38 -3.59
CA TYR A 56 -1.59 9.91 -4.97
C TYR A 56 -0.53 9.23 -5.83
N SER A 57 -0.56 7.90 -5.91
CA SER A 57 0.46 7.13 -6.63
C SER A 57 -0.13 6.32 -7.79
N ASN A 58 0.69 5.91 -8.75
CA ASN A 58 0.19 5.17 -9.91
C ASN A 58 1.17 4.09 -10.38
N ASN A 59 0.64 2.93 -10.77
CA ASN A 59 1.43 1.80 -11.26
C ASN A 59 2.46 1.33 -10.21
N ILE A 60 1.95 0.70 -9.16
CA ILE A 60 2.72 0.29 -7.99
C ILE A 60 2.64 -1.23 -7.85
N LYS A 61 3.78 -1.89 -7.72
CA LYS A 61 3.85 -3.32 -7.40
C LYS A 61 4.49 -3.49 -6.03
N VAL A 62 3.80 -4.14 -5.12
CA VAL A 62 4.27 -4.43 -3.76
C VAL A 62 4.36 -5.94 -3.59
N THR A 63 5.49 -6.41 -3.08
CA THR A 63 5.75 -7.83 -2.83
C THR A 63 6.46 -8.02 -1.49
N ASP A 64 6.10 -9.09 -0.79
CA ASP A 64 6.79 -9.56 0.44
C ASP A 64 6.93 -8.45 1.51
N SER A 65 5.98 -7.52 1.59
CA SER A 65 6.11 -6.29 2.39
C SER A 65 5.13 -6.25 3.57
N THR A 66 5.42 -5.40 4.55
CA THR A 66 4.57 -5.22 5.72
C THR A 66 4.16 -3.75 5.89
N PHE A 67 2.87 -3.53 6.08
CA PHE A 67 2.29 -2.26 6.50
C PHE A 67 1.87 -2.44 7.96
N GLU A 68 2.64 -1.90 8.89
CA GLU A 68 2.42 -2.10 10.33
C GLU A 68 1.18 -1.33 10.82
N THR A 69 0.68 -1.65 12.02
CA THR A 69 -0.55 -1.07 12.60
C THR A 69 -0.63 0.45 12.50
N MET A 70 0.50 1.15 12.65
CA MET A 70 0.56 2.61 12.62
C MET A 70 0.62 3.21 11.21
N SER A 71 0.70 2.40 10.15
CA SER A 71 0.63 2.86 8.75
C SER A 71 -0.80 3.16 8.30
N ARG A 72 -1.56 3.87 9.15
CA ARG A 72 -2.97 4.20 8.95
C ARG A 72 -3.16 5.13 7.75
N SER A 73 -4.37 5.06 7.18
CA SER A 73 -4.77 5.80 5.98
C SER A 73 -3.78 5.57 4.83
N GLY A 74 -3.34 4.32 4.70
CA GLY A 74 -2.01 4.06 4.17
C GLY A 74 -1.88 4.13 2.66
N ILE A 75 -2.96 3.80 1.94
CA ILE A 75 -2.95 3.70 0.47
C ILE A 75 -4.17 4.44 -0.06
N TRP A 76 -4.05 5.73 -0.34
CA TRP A 76 -5.18 6.56 -0.79
C TRP A 76 -4.91 7.19 -2.15
N TYR A 77 -5.95 7.34 -2.97
CA TYR A 77 -5.87 7.93 -4.31
C TYR A 77 -4.80 7.29 -5.20
N THR A 78 -4.57 5.99 -4.99
CA THR A 78 -3.51 5.25 -5.68
C THR A 78 -4.14 4.26 -6.65
N ASN A 79 -3.74 4.34 -7.92
CA ASN A 79 -4.33 3.56 -9.00
C ASN A 79 -3.32 2.56 -9.58
N ASN A 80 -3.83 1.48 -10.18
CA ASN A 80 -3.01 0.42 -10.78
C ASN A 80 -2.01 -0.13 -9.75
N ILE A 81 -2.52 -0.67 -8.64
CA ILE A 81 -1.71 -1.21 -7.57
C ILE A 81 -1.91 -2.72 -7.45
N SER A 82 -0.80 -3.45 -7.38
CA SER A 82 -0.78 -4.87 -7.07
C SER A 82 -0.01 -5.11 -5.78
N ILE A 83 -0.56 -5.90 -4.86
CA ILE A 83 0.10 -6.31 -3.62
C ILE A 83 0.08 -7.83 -3.52
N LYS A 84 1.26 -8.42 -3.30
CA LYS A 84 1.41 -9.88 -3.16
C LYS A 84 2.21 -10.28 -1.93
N ASN A 85 1.89 -11.45 -1.36
CA ASN A 85 2.64 -12.06 -0.26
C ASN A 85 2.91 -11.10 0.92
N SER A 86 1.95 -10.25 1.26
CA SER A 86 2.19 -9.10 2.14
C SER A 86 1.24 -9.08 3.34
N ASN A 87 1.71 -8.54 4.45
CA ASN A 87 0.94 -8.39 5.68
C ASN A 87 0.50 -6.93 5.85
N LEU A 88 -0.80 -6.71 5.97
CA LEU A 88 -1.41 -5.40 6.05
C LEU A 88 -2.12 -5.25 7.40
N GLN A 89 -1.42 -4.66 8.36
CA GLN A 89 -1.87 -4.58 9.75
C GLN A 89 -2.59 -3.28 10.10
N ALA A 90 -2.55 -2.29 9.21
CA ALA A 90 -3.15 -1.01 9.47
C ALA A 90 -4.68 -1.04 9.26
N PRO A 91 -5.49 -0.53 10.21
CA PRO A 91 -6.96 -0.57 10.17
C PRO A 91 -7.60 0.14 8.97
N LYS A 92 -6.89 1.10 8.37
CA LYS A 92 -7.44 2.01 7.34
C LYS A 92 -6.59 1.98 6.08
N LEU A 93 -6.89 1.07 5.15
CA LEU A 93 -6.14 0.89 3.91
C LEU A 93 -7.07 1.01 2.70
N PHE A 94 -6.56 1.53 1.59
CA PHE A 94 -7.32 1.72 0.35
C PHE A 94 -8.51 2.69 0.47
N ARG A 95 -8.35 3.88 -0.09
CA ARG A 95 -9.45 4.83 -0.26
C ARG A 95 -9.37 5.48 -1.63
N ARG A 96 -10.46 5.42 -2.39
CA ARG A 96 -10.56 6.00 -3.74
C ARG A 96 -9.44 5.52 -4.67
N CYS A 97 -9.20 4.22 -4.63
CA CYS A 97 -8.24 3.53 -5.50
C CYS A 97 -8.97 2.88 -6.67
N LYS A 98 -8.28 2.73 -7.81
CA LYS A 98 -8.78 1.98 -8.97
C LYS A 98 -7.77 0.93 -9.43
N HIS A 99 -8.26 -0.18 -9.97
CA HIS A 99 -7.43 -1.29 -10.47
C HIS A 99 -6.50 -1.83 -9.37
N VAL A 100 -7.11 -2.43 -8.35
CA VAL A 100 -6.42 -2.97 -7.18
C VAL A 100 -6.37 -4.50 -7.31
N SER A 101 -5.17 -5.08 -7.23
CA SER A 101 -4.97 -6.52 -7.23
C SER A 101 -4.31 -6.98 -5.93
N LEU A 102 -4.93 -7.94 -5.25
CA LEU A 102 -4.46 -8.56 -4.02
C LEU A 102 -4.31 -10.06 -4.22
N ASP A 103 -3.13 -10.61 -3.90
CA ASP A 103 -2.82 -12.03 -4.11
C ASP A 103 -1.95 -12.56 -2.98
N HIS A 104 -2.47 -13.47 -2.14
CA HIS A 104 -1.79 -13.92 -0.91
C HIS A 104 -1.49 -12.76 0.05
N VAL A 105 -2.52 -11.97 0.38
CA VAL A 105 -2.42 -10.86 1.33
C VAL A 105 -3.16 -11.22 2.61
N PHE A 106 -2.63 -10.77 3.75
CA PHE A 106 -3.30 -10.91 5.03
C PHE A 106 -3.59 -9.53 5.62
N PHE A 107 -4.87 -9.18 5.75
CA PHE A 107 -5.28 -8.00 6.50
C PHE A 107 -5.62 -8.42 7.93
N SER A 108 -4.80 -8.02 8.90
CA SER A 108 -5.05 -8.36 10.30
C SER A 108 -6.08 -7.46 10.96
N ASP A 109 -6.20 -6.22 10.46
CA ASP A 109 -7.15 -5.23 10.91
C ASP A 109 -7.62 -4.41 9.70
N ALA A 110 -8.85 -4.65 9.27
CA ALA A 110 -9.52 -3.99 8.15
C ALA A 110 -10.75 -3.21 8.63
N GLU A 111 -10.63 -2.45 9.73
CA GLU A 111 -11.69 -1.60 10.29
C GLU A 111 -12.36 -0.71 9.23
N GLU A 112 -11.59 0.05 8.43
CA GLU A 112 -12.12 0.90 7.35
C GLU A 112 -11.27 0.74 6.07
N THR A 113 -11.51 -0.35 5.34
CA THR A 113 -10.66 -0.72 4.20
C THR A 113 -11.44 -0.86 2.89
N MET A 114 -10.80 -0.49 1.76
CA MET A 114 -11.40 -0.48 0.42
C MET A 114 -12.62 0.44 0.29
N TRP A 115 -12.54 1.69 0.74
CA TRP A 115 -13.67 2.60 0.62
C TRP A 115 -13.64 3.38 -0.68
N THR A 116 -14.75 3.36 -1.42
CA THR A 116 -14.95 4.05 -2.70
C THR A 116 -13.91 3.66 -3.74
N CYS A 117 -13.51 2.38 -3.77
CA CYS A 117 -12.57 1.82 -4.73
C CYS A 117 -13.29 1.09 -5.88
N GLU A 118 -12.66 0.98 -7.04
CA GLU A 118 -13.26 0.39 -8.27
C GLU A 118 -12.28 -0.61 -8.88
N ASP A 119 -12.81 -1.69 -9.45
CA ASP A 119 -12.02 -2.77 -10.10
C ASP A 119 -10.99 -3.39 -9.17
N ILE A 120 -11.50 -4.26 -8.29
CA ILE A 120 -10.74 -4.89 -7.20
C ILE A 120 -10.72 -6.38 -7.44
N THR A 121 -9.54 -6.94 -7.68
CA THR A 121 -9.34 -8.39 -7.79
C THR A 121 -8.64 -8.91 -6.54
N ILE A 122 -9.24 -9.90 -5.89
CA ILE A 122 -8.75 -10.50 -4.65
C ILE A 122 -8.54 -12.00 -4.88
N LYS A 123 -7.39 -12.53 -4.48
CA LYS A 123 -7.07 -13.95 -4.58
C LYS A 123 -6.30 -14.41 -3.34
N ASN A 124 -6.65 -15.58 -2.81
CA ASN A 124 -5.94 -16.23 -1.71
C ASN A 124 -5.65 -15.29 -0.52
N THR A 125 -6.57 -14.37 -0.23
CA THR A 125 -6.37 -13.27 0.70
C THR A 125 -7.32 -13.42 1.88
N GLU A 126 -6.81 -13.25 3.09
CA GLU A 126 -7.60 -13.27 4.32
C GLU A 126 -7.77 -11.83 4.82
N ILE A 127 -9.00 -11.49 5.20
CA ILE A 127 -9.40 -10.14 5.58
C ILE A 127 -10.15 -10.20 6.91
N ASN A 128 -9.51 -9.72 7.97
CA ASN A 128 -10.10 -9.60 9.30
C ASN A 128 -10.39 -8.13 9.61
N GLY A 129 -11.67 -7.76 9.80
CA GLY A 129 -12.06 -6.40 10.14
C GLY A 129 -13.57 -6.17 10.08
N ASP A 130 -13.98 -4.94 10.39
CA ASP A 130 -15.38 -4.59 10.61
C ASP A 130 -16.09 -4.08 9.34
N TYR A 131 -15.40 -3.30 8.48
CA TYR A 131 -16.00 -2.68 7.30
C TYR A 131 -15.07 -2.72 6.08
N PHE A 132 -15.38 -3.61 5.14
CA PHE A 132 -14.67 -3.78 3.87
C PHE A 132 -15.54 -3.40 2.67
N GLY A 133 -15.00 -2.60 1.75
CA GLY A 133 -15.64 -2.37 0.44
C GLY A 133 -16.77 -1.34 0.43
N LYS A 134 -16.84 -0.41 1.39
CA LYS A 134 -17.90 0.61 1.44
C LYS A 134 -17.89 1.48 0.17
N ASP A 135 -19.01 1.56 -0.53
CA ASP A 135 -19.19 2.31 -1.79
C ASP A 135 -18.23 1.88 -2.91
N SER A 136 -17.71 0.65 -2.86
CA SER A 136 -16.88 0.08 -3.92
C SER A 136 -17.69 -0.64 -4.98
N SER A 137 -17.15 -0.74 -6.20
CA SER A 137 -17.73 -1.50 -7.31
C SER A 137 -16.71 -2.45 -7.93
N ASP A 138 -17.22 -3.43 -8.68
CA ASP A 138 -16.43 -4.36 -9.49
C ASP A 138 -15.39 -5.13 -8.66
N ILE A 139 -15.88 -5.84 -7.64
CA ILE A 139 -15.07 -6.66 -6.75
C ILE A 139 -15.15 -8.11 -7.20
N TYR A 140 -14.00 -8.70 -7.52
CA TYR A 140 -13.83 -10.08 -7.95
C TYR A 140 -13.02 -10.84 -6.89
N MET A 141 -13.53 -11.99 -6.43
CA MET A 141 -12.92 -12.81 -5.37
C MET A 141 -12.82 -14.28 -5.80
#